data_AF-A0A9P8APM4-F1
#
_entry.id   AF-A0A9P8APM4-F1
#
_cell.length_a   1.000
_cell.length_b   1.000
_cell.length_c   1.000
_cell.angle_alpha   90.00
_cell.angle_beta   90.00
_cell.angle_gamma   90.00
#
_symmetry.space_group_name_H-M   'P 1'
#
loop_
_entity.id
_entity.type
_entity.pdbx_description
1 polymer ?
#
loop_
_entity_poly.entity_id
_entity_poly.type
_entity_poly.pdbx_seq_one_letter_code
_entity_poly.pdbx_strand_id
1 'polypeptide(L)'
;MGGRAAIVGTGSRAAMFVRGIVERPASTVVAILEPNSIRAAYYNDLLKSLGAPTVPVYKPEQFKVMLRAERVDAIVVTCINALHHLYIIPALEAAVRSQVISIHFEWLLDTVHGTDYFHRWYRQKGNSGGLMVHKSGHHFDLVNRWIDSEPETVAGMGTRNGWARDSRKDPFAMHIEMDDTLQKLYTEAESEDGYHRDMKVFGPDIAIEDDMSVMVRYKSGATLTYHLTTYSPWEGYHAMFNGSEGRLELDGRLESDVVESDYRSPNDGEGLGRLIHGTNSLPHAGGTTKPQQLPVKVDHSAHGRGDIRMLSVLFGAKPGQEVDTGDASKQSANERDGAMALAVGVCANESFKTGKFVDVASLNLPL
;
A
#
# COMPACT_ATOMS: atom_id res chain seq x y z
N MET A 1 5.99 21.49 -23.96
CA MET A 1 5.82 20.04 -23.78
C MET A 1 6.69 19.35 -24.81
N GLY A 2 7.74 18.66 -24.37
CA GLY A 2 8.55 17.75 -25.18
C GLY A 2 8.49 16.36 -24.55
N GLY A 3 8.76 15.31 -25.32
CA GLY A 3 8.70 13.93 -24.81
C GLY A 3 8.73 12.84 -25.87
N ARG A 4 8.76 11.60 -25.41
CA ARG A 4 8.77 10.37 -26.20
C ARG A 4 7.35 9.98 -26.58
N ALA A 5 7.00 10.10 -27.86
CA ALA A 5 5.65 9.84 -28.35
C ALA A 5 5.56 8.48 -29.06
N ALA A 6 4.50 7.71 -28.78
CA ALA A 6 4.15 6.52 -29.55
C ALA A 6 2.92 6.76 -30.43
N ILE A 7 2.93 6.22 -31.65
CA ILE A 7 1.83 6.33 -32.60
C ILE A 7 0.98 5.06 -32.55
N VAL A 8 -0.29 5.19 -32.18
CA VAL A 8 -1.25 4.08 -32.08
C VAL A 8 -2.21 4.14 -33.25
N GLY A 9 -2.01 3.23 -34.21
CA GLY A 9 -2.66 3.24 -35.51
C GLY A 9 -1.98 4.18 -36.50
N THR A 10 -1.76 3.70 -37.72
CA THR A 10 -1.04 4.42 -38.79
C THR A 10 -1.93 4.65 -40.02
N GLY A 11 -3.14 5.15 -39.78
CA GLY A 11 -4.00 5.67 -40.85
C GLY A 11 -3.52 7.04 -41.35
N SER A 12 -4.13 7.58 -42.41
CA SER A 12 -3.75 8.87 -43.01
C SER A 12 -3.61 10.01 -42.00
N ARG A 13 -4.43 10.02 -40.94
CA ARG A 13 -4.40 11.03 -39.86
C ARG A 13 -3.07 11.03 -39.07
N ALA A 14 -2.39 9.89 -38.95
CA ALA A 14 -1.09 9.82 -38.24
C ALA A 14 -0.01 10.69 -38.90
N ALA A 15 -0.10 10.97 -40.21
CA ALA A 15 0.94 11.71 -40.94
C ALA A 15 1.10 13.14 -40.41
N MET A 16 -0.01 13.79 -40.05
CA MET A 16 0.00 15.13 -39.45
C MET A 16 0.75 15.13 -38.12
N PHE A 17 0.47 14.16 -37.25
CA PHE A 17 1.09 14.09 -35.93
C PHE A 17 2.57 13.70 -36.00
N VAL A 18 2.95 12.75 -36.85
CA VAL A 18 4.35 12.35 -37.03
C VAL A 18 5.18 13.53 -37.52
N ARG A 19 4.71 14.26 -38.54
CA ARG A 19 5.39 15.48 -39.02
C ARG A 19 5.51 16.52 -37.91
N GLY A 20 4.42 16.79 -37.20
CA GLY A 20 4.42 17.75 -36.09
C GLY A 20 5.37 17.36 -34.95
N ILE A 21 5.49 16.07 -34.62
CA ILE A 21 6.44 15.59 -33.60
C ILE A 21 7.88 15.81 -34.07
N VAL A 22 8.22 15.41 -35.31
CA VAL A 22 9.59 15.51 -35.85
C VAL A 22 10.04 16.96 -36.02
N GLU A 23 9.13 17.89 -36.34
CA GLU A 23 9.42 19.33 -36.41
C GLU A 23 9.81 19.96 -35.07
N ARG A 24 9.57 19.28 -33.94
CA ARG A 24 9.82 19.78 -32.58
C ARG A 24 11.03 19.07 -31.98
N PRO A 25 12.20 19.72 -31.85
CA PRO A 25 13.43 19.07 -31.35
C PRO A 25 13.31 18.46 -29.95
N ALA A 26 12.38 18.96 -29.12
CA ALA A 26 12.13 18.44 -27.78
C ALA A 26 11.25 17.17 -27.78
N SER A 27 10.77 16.70 -28.93
CA SER A 27 9.88 15.54 -29.06
C SER A 27 10.48 14.51 -30.00
N THR A 28 10.16 13.24 -29.78
CA THR A 28 10.61 12.17 -30.67
C THR A 28 9.55 11.08 -30.78
N VAL A 29 9.41 10.49 -31.95
CA VAL A 29 8.62 9.26 -32.11
C VAL A 29 9.50 8.11 -31.68
N VAL A 30 8.99 7.25 -30.79
CA VAL A 30 9.77 6.13 -30.21
C VAL A 30 9.22 4.76 -30.57
N ALA A 31 7.96 4.69 -30.99
CA ALA A 31 7.32 3.43 -31.34
C ALA A 31 6.12 3.63 -32.26
N ILE A 32 5.81 2.60 -33.04
CA ILE A 32 4.57 2.48 -33.81
C ILE A 32 3.81 1.23 -33.34
N LEU A 33 2.54 1.37 -32.98
CA LEU A 33 1.64 0.25 -32.73
C LEU A 33 0.68 0.08 -33.90
N GLU A 34 0.87 -0.97 -34.69
CA GLU A 34 0.13 -1.18 -35.93
C GLU A 34 0.05 -2.68 -36.33
N PRO A 35 -1.16 -3.25 -36.51
CA PRO A 35 -1.30 -4.63 -37.00
C PRO A 35 -0.86 -4.80 -38.46
N ASN A 36 -0.98 -3.80 -39.32
CA ASN A 36 -0.60 -3.86 -40.73
C ASN A 36 0.87 -3.45 -40.98
N SER A 37 1.70 -4.41 -41.35
CA SER A 37 3.14 -4.20 -41.58
C SER A 37 3.46 -3.22 -42.72
N ILE A 38 2.63 -3.15 -43.76
CA ILE A 38 2.85 -2.23 -44.89
C ILE A 38 2.67 -0.78 -44.44
N ARG A 39 1.63 -0.50 -43.63
CA ARG A 39 1.42 0.85 -43.07
C ARG A 39 2.53 1.24 -42.10
N ALA A 40 2.94 0.32 -41.23
CA ALA A 40 4.05 0.58 -40.31
C ALA A 40 5.36 0.89 -41.05
N ALA A 41 5.67 0.13 -42.12
CA ALA A 41 6.83 0.38 -42.97
C ALA A 41 6.79 1.76 -43.62
N TYR A 42 5.64 2.16 -44.20
CA TYR A 42 5.46 3.49 -44.78
C TYR A 42 5.75 4.62 -43.77
N TYR A 43 5.31 4.48 -42.50
CA TYR A 43 5.58 5.50 -41.49
C TYR A 43 7.04 5.52 -41.01
N ASN A 44 7.72 4.38 -41.02
CA ASN A 44 9.17 4.34 -40.81
C ASN A 44 9.95 4.99 -41.97
N ASP A 45 9.51 4.81 -43.22
CA ASP A 45 10.06 5.51 -44.37
C ASP A 45 9.79 7.02 -44.30
N LEU A 46 8.60 7.41 -43.83
CA LEU A 46 8.26 8.81 -43.57
C LEU A 46 9.19 9.42 -42.50
N LEU A 47 9.41 8.74 -41.37
CA LEU A 47 10.35 9.19 -40.34
C LEU A 47 11.75 9.42 -40.93
N LYS A 48 12.26 8.45 -41.69
CA LYS A 48 13.54 8.57 -42.41
C LYS A 48 13.59 9.79 -43.32
N SER A 49 12.55 10.01 -44.12
CA SER A 49 12.46 11.15 -45.05
C SER A 49 12.46 12.51 -44.34
N LEU A 50 12.03 12.54 -43.07
CA LEU A 50 12.00 13.73 -42.21
C LEU A 50 13.28 13.89 -41.37
N GLY A 51 14.28 13.02 -41.56
CA GLY A 51 15.52 13.04 -40.78
C GLY A 51 15.42 12.42 -39.38
N ALA A 52 14.35 11.68 -39.09
CA ALA A 52 14.18 10.94 -37.85
C ALA A 52 14.57 9.44 -38.02
N PRO A 53 15.03 8.75 -36.96
CA PRO A 53 15.32 7.33 -37.04
C PRO A 53 14.04 6.51 -37.23
N THR A 54 14.20 5.31 -37.81
CA THR A 54 13.13 4.30 -37.78
C THR A 54 12.93 3.79 -36.35
N VAL A 55 11.70 3.43 -36.02
CA VAL A 55 11.30 2.99 -34.68
C VAL A 55 10.78 1.55 -34.69
N PRO A 56 10.84 0.85 -33.55
CA PRO A 56 10.23 -0.47 -33.40
C PRO A 56 8.72 -0.43 -33.66
N VAL A 57 8.23 -1.53 -34.25
CA VAL A 57 6.81 -1.73 -34.58
C VAL A 57 6.24 -2.83 -33.70
N TYR A 58 5.14 -2.52 -33.01
CA TYR A 58 4.45 -3.40 -32.08
C TYR A 58 3.05 -3.77 -32.61
N LYS A 59 2.58 -4.96 -32.24
CA LYS A 59 1.20 -5.40 -32.47
C LYS A 59 0.27 -4.94 -31.32
N PRO A 60 -1.05 -4.84 -31.55
CA PRO A 60 -2.00 -4.37 -30.54
C PRO A 60 -1.89 -5.04 -29.17
N GLU A 61 -1.69 -6.36 -29.15
CA GLU A 61 -1.49 -7.18 -27.94
C GLU A 61 -0.21 -6.83 -27.16
N GLN A 62 0.72 -6.10 -27.78
CA GLN A 62 1.97 -5.66 -27.17
C GLN A 62 1.89 -4.21 -26.65
N PHE A 63 0.71 -3.58 -26.62
CA PHE A 63 0.57 -2.17 -26.25
C PHE A 63 1.19 -1.82 -24.89
N LYS A 64 0.87 -2.57 -23.82
CA LYS A 64 1.44 -2.35 -22.48
C LYS A 64 2.97 -2.60 -22.45
N VAL A 65 3.47 -3.53 -23.26
CA VAL A 65 4.91 -3.80 -23.40
C VAL A 65 5.61 -2.62 -24.06
N MET A 66 5.05 -2.09 -25.15
CA MET A 66 5.57 -0.92 -25.87
C MET A 66 5.68 0.30 -24.95
N LEU A 67 4.62 0.61 -24.17
CA LEU A 67 4.63 1.77 -23.26
C LEU A 67 5.83 1.75 -22.30
N ARG A 68 6.13 0.57 -21.74
CA ARG A 68 7.24 0.38 -20.79
C ARG A 68 8.60 0.31 -21.48
N ALA A 69 8.75 -0.55 -22.49
CA ALA A 69 10.01 -0.77 -23.19
C ALA A 69 10.55 0.53 -23.81
N GLU A 70 9.65 1.33 -24.38
CA GLU A 70 10.02 2.54 -25.10
C GLU A 70 9.91 3.81 -24.26
N ARG A 71 9.58 3.70 -22.95
CA ARG A 71 9.44 4.83 -22.02
C ARG A 71 8.57 5.94 -22.62
N VAL A 72 7.34 5.59 -22.99
CA VAL A 72 6.42 6.50 -23.70
C VAL A 72 5.88 7.56 -22.75
N ASP A 73 6.02 8.83 -23.13
CA ASP A 73 5.49 9.99 -22.38
C ASP A 73 4.13 10.45 -22.89
N ALA A 74 3.86 10.24 -24.19
CA ALA A 74 2.60 10.60 -24.82
C ALA A 74 2.20 9.53 -25.85
N ILE A 75 0.91 9.23 -25.92
CA ILE A 75 0.36 8.42 -27.01
C ILE A 75 -0.45 9.29 -27.97
N VAL A 76 -0.29 9.05 -29.27
CA VAL A 76 -1.12 9.64 -30.32
C VAL A 76 -2.03 8.54 -30.86
N VAL A 77 -3.32 8.59 -30.51
CA VAL A 77 -4.30 7.58 -30.92
C VAL A 77 -4.98 8.03 -32.22
N THR A 78 -4.65 7.37 -33.33
CA THR A 78 -5.29 7.60 -34.64
C THR A 78 -5.87 6.33 -35.27
N CYS A 79 -6.06 5.29 -34.45
CA CYS A 79 -6.82 4.12 -34.82
C CYS A 79 -8.34 4.43 -34.88
N ILE A 80 -9.15 3.42 -35.21
CA ILE A 80 -10.60 3.52 -35.31
C ILE A 80 -11.18 4.05 -33.99
N ASN A 81 -12.04 5.08 -34.05
CA ASN A 81 -12.62 5.75 -32.87
C ASN A 81 -13.21 4.78 -31.83
N ALA A 82 -13.91 3.74 -32.29
CA ALA A 82 -14.50 2.72 -31.40
C ALA A 82 -13.47 1.99 -30.53
N LEU A 83 -12.18 2.02 -30.88
CA LEU A 83 -11.09 1.36 -30.17
C LEU A 83 -10.29 2.31 -29.28
N HIS A 84 -10.57 3.63 -29.28
CA HIS A 84 -9.75 4.60 -28.54
C HIS A 84 -9.68 4.30 -27.05
N HIS A 85 -10.79 3.91 -26.44
CA HIS A 85 -10.86 3.58 -25.01
C HIS A 85 -9.89 2.45 -24.62
N LEU A 86 -9.65 1.47 -25.51
CA LEU A 86 -8.71 0.37 -25.30
C LEU A 86 -7.25 0.82 -25.18
N TYR A 87 -6.92 2.04 -25.62
CA TYR A 87 -5.57 2.59 -25.58
C TYR A 87 -5.45 3.76 -24.61
N ILE A 88 -6.49 4.58 -24.46
CA ILE A 88 -6.50 5.72 -23.53
C ILE A 88 -6.49 5.23 -22.08
N ILE A 89 -7.41 4.33 -21.70
CA ILE A 89 -7.51 3.86 -20.31
C ILE A 89 -6.20 3.19 -19.87
N PRO A 90 -5.64 2.22 -20.63
CA PRO A 90 -4.42 1.55 -20.18
C PRO A 90 -3.16 2.43 -20.26
N ALA A 91 -3.16 3.48 -21.08
CA ALA A 91 -2.09 4.46 -21.07
C ALA A 91 -2.15 5.39 -19.85
N LEU A 92 -3.35 5.74 -19.38
CA LEU A 92 -3.51 6.44 -18.11
C LEU A 92 -3.06 5.55 -16.94
N GLU A 93 -3.45 4.27 -16.93
CA GLU A 93 -2.94 3.28 -15.96
C GLU A 93 -1.40 3.20 -16.01
N ALA A 94 -0.81 3.09 -17.20
CA ALA A 94 0.65 2.98 -17.36
C ALA A 94 1.40 4.28 -17.07
N ALA A 95 0.74 5.45 -17.20
CA ALA A 95 1.30 6.74 -16.83
C ALA A 95 1.44 6.90 -15.30
N VAL A 96 0.78 6.06 -14.51
CA VAL A 96 1.08 5.87 -13.09
C VAL A 96 2.41 5.08 -13.00
N ARG A 97 3.54 5.81 -13.09
CA ARG A 97 4.87 5.24 -13.37
C ARG A 97 5.51 4.47 -12.21
N SER A 98 5.02 4.56 -10.99
CA SER A 98 5.56 3.78 -9.87
C SER A 98 4.66 2.59 -9.56
N GLN A 99 5.07 1.40 -9.97
CA GLN A 99 4.44 0.18 -9.46
C GLN A 99 5.05 -0.14 -8.10
N VAL A 100 4.23 -0.28 -7.06
CA VAL A 100 4.66 -0.83 -5.77
C VAL A 100 4.93 -2.32 -5.94
N ILE A 101 6.15 -2.76 -5.61
CA ILE A 101 6.63 -4.14 -5.75
C ILE A 101 6.53 -4.87 -4.41
N SER A 102 6.95 -4.23 -3.32
CA SER A 102 6.83 -4.81 -1.98
C SER A 102 6.57 -3.76 -0.92
N ILE A 103 5.88 -4.18 0.14
CA ILE A 103 5.58 -3.40 1.32
C ILE A 103 6.11 -4.15 2.55
N HIS A 104 6.77 -3.44 3.45
CA HIS A 104 7.01 -3.91 4.81
C HIS A 104 6.26 -2.98 5.77
N PHE A 105 5.42 -3.55 6.63
CA PHE A 105 4.59 -2.78 7.54
C PHE A 105 4.60 -3.41 8.93
N GLU A 106 5.24 -2.73 9.87
CA GLU A 106 5.24 -3.11 11.28
C GLU A 106 4.33 -2.16 12.07
N TRP A 107 3.48 -2.73 12.92
CA TRP A 107 2.71 -1.99 13.90
C TRP A 107 3.06 -2.45 15.31
N LEU A 108 3.44 -1.50 16.16
CA LEU A 108 3.84 -1.71 17.54
C LEU A 108 2.77 -1.10 18.44
N LEU A 109 2.13 -1.93 19.26
CA LEU A 109 1.35 -1.45 20.40
C LEU A 109 2.22 -1.53 21.63
N ASP A 110 2.18 -0.46 22.42
CA ASP A 110 2.86 -0.47 23.71
C ASP A 110 2.20 -1.45 24.69
N THR A 111 2.82 -1.63 25.86
CA THR A 111 2.32 -2.54 26.90
C THR A 111 1.04 -2.06 27.59
N VAL A 112 0.51 -0.87 27.27
CA VAL A 112 -0.73 -0.33 27.85
C VAL A 112 -1.87 -0.43 26.84
N HIS A 113 -1.69 0.05 25.62
CA HIS A 113 -2.67 -0.11 24.54
C HIS A 113 -2.77 -1.57 24.09
N GLY A 114 -1.66 -2.32 24.14
CA GLY A 114 -1.66 -3.76 23.88
C GLY A 114 -2.62 -4.53 24.80
N THR A 115 -2.66 -4.21 26.10
CA THR A 115 -3.47 -4.94 27.08
C THR A 115 -4.97 -4.75 26.90
N ASP A 116 -5.41 -3.66 26.26
CA ASP A 116 -6.82 -3.37 26.04
C ASP A 116 -7.57 -4.49 25.28
N TYR A 117 -6.84 -5.23 24.45
CA TYR A 117 -7.37 -6.38 23.72
C TYR A 117 -7.48 -7.66 24.56
N PHE A 118 -6.82 -7.69 25.72
CA PHE A 118 -6.79 -8.83 26.64
C PHE A 118 -7.69 -8.64 27.87
N HIS A 119 -8.25 -7.45 28.08
CA HIS A 119 -9.12 -7.11 29.21
C HIS A 119 -10.60 -7.48 29.04
N ARG A 120 -11.04 -7.81 27.83
CA ARG A 120 -12.46 -7.98 27.51
C ARG A 120 -12.69 -9.07 26.48
N TRP A 121 -13.93 -9.26 26.06
CA TRP A 121 -14.36 -10.30 25.13
C TRP A 121 -13.49 -10.41 23.85
N TYR A 122 -12.77 -9.36 23.43
CA TYR A 122 -11.83 -9.41 22.31
C TYR A 122 -10.78 -10.51 22.42
N ARG A 123 -10.38 -10.86 23.64
CA ARG A 123 -9.41 -11.92 23.94
C ARG A 123 -9.88 -13.30 23.48
N GLN A 124 -11.19 -13.46 23.27
CA GLN A 124 -11.81 -14.68 22.79
C GLN A 124 -11.94 -14.59 21.27
N LYS A 125 -11.14 -15.40 20.58
CA LYS A 125 -11.06 -15.40 19.11
C LYS A 125 -12.39 -15.73 18.43
N GLY A 126 -13.28 -16.47 19.10
CA GLY A 126 -14.64 -16.74 18.62
C GLY A 126 -15.52 -15.49 18.54
N ASN A 127 -15.27 -14.48 19.36
CA ASN A 127 -16.03 -13.23 19.38
C ASN A 127 -15.40 -12.16 18.49
N SER A 128 -14.07 -12.06 18.48
CA SER A 128 -13.35 -10.99 17.77
C SER A 128 -12.86 -11.36 16.37
N GLY A 129 -12.76 -12.65 16.06
CA GLY A 129 -11.96 -13.10 14.92
C GLY A 129 -10.46 -12.84 15.12
N GLY A 130 -9.99 -12.54 16.34
CA GLY A 130 -8.58 -12.27 16.63
C GLY A 130 -8.08 -10.93 16.09
N LEU A 131 -6.83 -10.60 16.40
CA LEU A 131 -6.29 -9.27 16.15
C LEU A 131 -6.08 -8.95 14.67
N MET A 132 -5.86 -9.97 13.82
CA MET A 132 -5.76 -9.74 12.38
C MET A 132 -7.07 -9.21 11.77
N VAL A 133 -8.22 -9.54 12.37
CA VAL A 133 -9.53 -9.01 11.97
C VAL A 133 -9.83 -7.73 12.74
N HIS A 134 -9.78 -7.81 14.06
CA HIS A 134 -10.30 -6.76 14.94
C HIS A 134 -9.37 -5.54 15.09
N LYS A 135 -8.05 -5.73 15.05
CA LYS A 135 -7.05 -4.64 15.09
C LYS A 135 -6.56 -4.31 13.70
N SER A 136 -5.99 -5.28 13.00
CA SER A 136 -5.22 -5.01 11.77
C SER A 136 -6.09 -4.81 10.53
N GLY A 137 -7.41 -5.03 10.59
CA GLY A 137 -8.31 -4.84 9.46
C GLY A 137 -8.12 -3.47 8.78
N HIS A 138 -8.11 -2.38 9.55
CA HIS A 138 -7.88 -1.06 8.99
C HIS A 138 -6.46 -0.84 8.43
N HIS A 139 -5.45 -1.56 8.92
CA HIS A 139 -4.10 -1.53 8.32
C HIS A 139 -4.09 -2.19 6.95
N PHE A 140 -4.79 -3.32 6.80
CA PHE A 140 -4.93 -3.99 5.51
C PHE A 140 -5.75 -3.15 4.54
N ASP A 141 -6.81 -2.49 5.00
CA ASP A 141 -7.54 -1.51 4.20
C ASP A 141 -6.62 -0.41 3.69
N LEU A 142 -5.84 0.22 4.57
CA LEU A 142 -4.85 1.24 4.19
C LEU A 142 -3.89 0.73 3.11
N VAL A 143 -3.29 -0.46 3.28
CA VAL A 143 -2.37 -1.01 2.29
C VAL A 143 -3.07 -1.28 0.96
N ASN A 144 -4.23 -1.94 0.98
CA ASN A 144 -5.02 -2.24 -0.22
C ASN A 144 -5.29 -0.95 -1.01
N ARG A 145 -5.60 0.14 -0.30
CA ARG A 145 -5.87 1.46 -0.87
C ARG A 145 -4.59 2.16 -1.36
N TRP A 146 -3.50 2.14 -0.59
CA TRP A 146 -2.23 2.77 -0.97
C TRP A 146 -1.64 2.20 -2.25
N ILE A 147 -1.86 0.92 -2.52
CA ILE A 147 -1.32 0.26 -3.72
C ILE A 147 -2.38 -0.02 -4.79
N ASP A 148 -3.62 0.40 -4.56
CA ASP A 148 -4.78 0.16 -5.42
C ASP A 148 -4.88 -1.30 -5.90
N SER A 149 -4.84 -2.24 -4.95
CA SER A 149 -4.89 -3.66 -5.26
C SER A 149 -5.61 -4.49 -4.20
N GLU A 150 -6.24 -5.56 -4.66
CA GLU A 150 -6.89 -6.55 -3.81
C GLU A 150 -5.92 -7.67 -3.39
N PRO A 151 -6.07 -8.21 -2.17
CA PRO A 151 -5.32 -9.37 -1.71
C PRO A 151 -5.74 -10.63 -2.49
N GLU A 152 -4.77 -11.51 -2.76
CA GLU A 152 -4.97 -12.77 -3.50
C GLU A 152 -4.71 -13.99 -2.61
N THR A 153 -3.53 -14.05 -1.98
CA THR A 153 -3.14 -15.16 -1.10
C THR A 153 -2.52 -14.62 0.17
N VAL A 154 -2.84 -15.23 1.31
CA VAL A 154 -2.34 -14.84 2.63
C VAL A 154 -1.72 -16.04 3.31
N ALA A 155 -0.59 -15.83 3.99
CA ALA A 155 0.01 -16.79 4.91
C ALA A 155 0.50 -16.05 6.15
N GLY A 156 0.67 -16.74 7.26
CA GLY A 156 1.19 -16.13 8.46
C GLY A 156 1.39 -17.10 9.61
N MET A 157 2.04 -16.59 10.64
CA MET A 157 2.27 -17.23 11.93
C MET A 157 1.82 -16.29 13.03
N GLY A 158 1.16 -16.84 14.04
CA GLY A 158 0.74 -16.11 15.22
C GLY A 158 1.10 -16.91 16.46
N THR A 159 1.60 -16.24 17.49
CA THR A 159 2.03 -16.88 18.73
C THR A 159 1.58 -16.06 19.94
N ARG A 160 1.73 -16.66 21.13
CA ARG A 160 1.45 -16.01 22.41
C ARG A 160 2.69 -16.08 23.29
N ASN A 161 3.53 -15.06 23.21
CA ASN A 161 4.85 -14.99 23.83
C ASN A 161 4.92 -14.01 25.01
N GLY A 162 4.27 -12.85 24.88
CA GLY A 162 4.48 -11.67 25.73
C GLY A 162 3.75 -11.73 27.08
N TRP A 163 2.57 -12.36 27.11
CA TRP A 163 1.67 -12.28 28.27
C TRP A 163 1.68 -13.54 29.17
N ALA A 164 2.77 -14.32 29.19
CA ALA A 164 2.78 -15.63 29.85
C ALA A 164 3.21 -15.63 31.35
N ARG A 165 3.31 -14.49 32.02
CA ARG A 165 3.84 -14.42 33.41
C ARG A 165 2.93 -13.67 34.36
N ASP A 166 2.35 -14.41 35.29
CA ASP A 166 1.53 -13.88 36.39
C ASP A 166 2.38 -13.05 37.37
N SER A 167 1.95 -11.83 37.68
CA SER A 167 2.56 -10.96 38.68
C SER A 167 1.68 -10.87 39.92
N ARG A 168 2.28 -11.00 41.11
CA ARG A 168 1.57 -10.97 42.42
C ARG A 168 0.81 -9.66 42.70
N LYS A 169 1.14 -8.58 41.97
CA LYS A 169 0.35 -7.35 41.84
C LYS A 169 0.03 -7.24 40.36
N ASP A 170 -1.21 -6.92 39.98
CA ASP A 170 -1.60 -6.76 38.58
C ASP A 170 -1.34 -5.30 38.15
N PRO A 171 -0.22 -4.99 37.46
CA PRO A 171 0.08 -3.63 37.03
C PRO A 171 -0.80 -3.19 35.85
N PHE A 172 -1.61 -4.09 35.30
CA PHE A 172 -2.50 -3.83 34.18
C PHE A 172 -3.96 -3.63 34.62
N ALA A 173 -4.24 -3.71 35.93
CA ALA A 173 -5.60 -3.55 36.44
C ALA A 173 -6.24 -2.24 35.95
N MET A 174 -7.45 -2.35 35.40
CA MET A 174 -8.21 -1.20 34.93
C MET A 174 -9.09 -0.68 36.06
N HIS A 175 -8.94 0.60 36.38
CA HIS A 175 -9.69 1.27 37.45
C HIS A 175 -10.87 2.05 36.86
N ILE A 176 -11.89 1.32 36.42
CA ILE A 176 -13.11 1.88 35.78
C ILE A 176 -13.84 2.84 36.74
N GLU A 177 -13.81 2.54 38.03
CA GLU A 177 -14.43 3.32 39.11
C GLU A 177 -13.86 4.73 39.27
N MET A 178 -12.71 5.03 38.65
CA MET A 178 -12.10 6.36 38.71
C MET A 178 -12.70 7.33 37.68
N ASP A 179 -13.56 6.87 36.78
CA ASP A 179 -14.23 7.70 35.76
C ASP A 179 -15.75 7.46 35.78
N ASP A 180 -16.50 8.50 36.17
CA ASP A 180 -17.97 8.45 36.27
C ASP A 180 -18.66 7.99 34.97
N THR A 181 -18.06 8.25 33.81
CA THR A 181 -18.61 7.84 32.51
C THR A 181 -18.36 6.36 32.28
N LEU A 182 -17.13 5.88 32.49
CA LEU A 182 -16.80 4.47 32.33
C LEU A 182 -17.54 3.60 33.36
N GLN A 183 -17.72 4.08 34.59
CA GLN A 183 -18.49 3.40 35.62
C GLN A 183 -19.95 3.18 35.20
N LYS A 184 -20.61 4.23 34.67
CA LYS A 184 -21.98 4.13 34.17
C LYS A 184 -22.10 3.22 32.95
N LEU A 185 -21.12 3.25 32.05
CA LEU A 185 -21.15 2.48 30.81
C LEU A 185 -20.87 0.99 31.02
N TYR A 186 -20.05 0.64 32.03
CA TYR A 186 -19.60 -0.73 32.25
C TYR A 186 -20.12 -1.27 33.58
N THR A 187 -19.55 -0.82 34.71
CA THR A 187 -19.84 -1.40 36.04
C THR A 187 -21.32 -1.38 36.41
N GLU A 188 -22.03 -0.28 36.15
CA GLU A 188 -23.47 -0.19 36.44
C GLU A 188 -24.34 -0.99 35.46
N ALA A 189 -23.82 -1.31 34.28
CA ALA A 189 -24.52 -2.05 33.24
C ALA A 189 -24.32 -3.58 33.33
N GLU A 190 -23.33 -4.06 34.11
CA GLU A 190 -22.96 -5.48 34.15
C GLU A 190 -24.11 -6.42 34.51
N SER A 191 -25.10 -5.97 35.28
CA SER A 191 -26.26 -6.80 35.65
C SER A 191 -27.19 -7.13 34.48
N GLU A 192 -27.14 -6.35 33.39
CA GLU A 192 -28.02 -6.53 32.23
C GLU A 192 -27.49 -7.57 31.24
N ASP A 193 -26.16 -7.62 31.01
CA ASP A 193 -25.56 -8.47 29.98
C ASP A 193 -24.35 -9.31 30.46
N GLY A 194 -23.87 -9.10 31.68
CA GLY A 194 -22.68 -9.76 32.23
C GLY A 194 -21.37 -9.30 31.56
N TYR A 195 -21.34 -8.14 30.91
CA TYR A 195 -20.16 -7.64 30.21
C TYR A 195 -19.16 -6.98 31.17
N HIS A 196 -18.10 -7.70 31.48
CA HIS A 196 -16.98 -7.21 32.29
C HIS A 196 -15.85 -6.64 31.41
N ARG A 197 -15.48 -5.38 31.65
CA ARG A 197 -14.49 -4.63 30.85
C ARG A 197 -13.06 -4.69 31.39
N ASP A 198 -12.90 -4.97 32.67
CA ASP A 198 -11.68 -4.93 33.48
C ASP A 198 -11.11 -6.33 33.78
N MET A 199 -11.37 -7.32 32.92
CA MET A 199 -10.91 -8.70 33.14
C MET A 199 -9.37 -8.75 33.18
N LYS A 200 -8.83 -9.69 33.94
CA LYS A 200 -7.37 -9.90 34.02
C LYS A 200 -6.77 -10.22 32.65
N VAL A 201 -5.62 -9.62 32.36
CA VAL A 201 -4.89 -9.82 31.09
C VAL A 201 -4.17 -11.16 30.99
N PHE A 202 -4.22 -11.99 32.05
CA PHE A 202 -3.56 -13.30 32.13
C PHE A 202 -4.53 -14.47 32.37
N GLY A 203 -5.79 -14.32 31.93
CA GLY A 203 -6.82 -15.36 32.08
C GLY A 203 -6.64 -16.57 31.16
N PRO A 204 -7.11 -17.77 31.57
CA PRO A 204 -7.00 -19.01 30.78
C PRO A 204 -7.84 -19.00 29.48
N ASP A 205 -8.83 -18.12 29.39
CA ASP A 205 -9.74 -17.96 28.24
C ASP A 205 -9.20 -17.03 27.14
N ILE A 206 -7.95 -16.55 27.23
CA ILE A 206 -7.28 -15.86 26.11
C ILE A 206 -7.02 -16.85 24.99
N ALA A 207 -7.61 -16.59 23.83
CA ALA A 207 -7.45 -17.38 22.62
C ALA A 207 -6.82 -16.59 21.46
N ILE A 208 -6.53 -15.30 21.64
CA ILE A 208 -5.84 -14.47 20.65
C ILE A 208 -4.31 -14.54 20.81
N GLU A 209 -3.63 -14.30 19.70
CA GLU A 209 -2.19 -14.14 19.60
C GLU A 209 -1.74 -12.73 20.05
N ASP A 210 -0.48 -12.59 20.47
CA ASP A 210 0.15 -11.32 20.90
C ASP A 210 1.36 -10.91 20.03
N ASP A 211 1.81 -11.83 19.17
CA ASP A 211 2.81 -11.63 18.14
C ASP A 211 2.33 -12.28 16.84
N MET A 212 2.18 -11.50 15.78
CA MET A 212 1.71 -12.01 14.49
C MET A 212 2.57 -11.50 13.33
N SER A 213 3.02 -12.43 12.50
CA SER A 213 3.67 -12.17 11.21
C SER A 213 2.76 -12.65 10.07
N VAL A 214 2.46 -11.78 9.11
CA VAL A 214 1.58 -12.08 7.96
C VAL A 214 2.26 -11.68 6.65
N MET A 215 2.15 -12.54 5.64
CA MET A 215 2.54 -12.27 4.26
C MET A 215 1.29 -12.26 3.37
N VAL A 216 1.18 -11.25 2.51
CA VAL A 216 0.08 -11.14 1.54
C VAL A 216 0.65 -10.96 0.15
N ARG A 217 0.16 -11.74 -0.81
CA ARG A 217 0.34 -11.48 -2.25
C ARG A 217 -0.90 -10.78 -2.78
N TYR A 218 -0.69 -9.75 -3.58
CA TYR A 218 -1.73 -8.94 -4.19
C TYR A 218 -1.90 -9.25 -5.68
N LYS A 219 -3.10 -8.97 -6.23
CA LYS A 219 -3.38 -9.13 -7.67
C LYS A 219 -2.49 -8.28 -8.57
N SER A 220 -1.99 -7.14 -8.07
CA SER A 220 -1.00 -6.30 -8.76
C SER A 220 0.38 -6.96 -8.90
N GLY A 221 0.61 -8.09 -8.22
CA GLY A 221 1.91 -8.76 -8.08
C GLY A 221 2.73 -8.27 -6.88
N ALA A 222 2.26 -7.24 -6.17
CA ALA A 222 2.94 -6.74 -4.98
C ALA A 222 2.89 -7.74 -3.81
N THR A 223 3.87 -7.69 -2.93
CA THR A 223 3.88 -8.49 -1.69
C THR A 223 3.97 -7.61 -0.45
N LEU A 224 3.13 -7.86 0.55
CA LEU A 224 3.21 -7.27 1.88
C LEU A 224 3.82 -8.27 2.86
N THR A 225 4.77 -7.81 3.67
CA THR A 225 5.14 -8.42 4.94
C THR A 225 4.66 -7.52 6.06
N TYR A 226 3.79 -8.05 6.91
CA TYR A 226 3.14 -7.34 8.00
C TYR A 226 3.52 -7.97 9.35
N HIS A 227 3.81 -7.14 10.35
CA HIS A 227 3.98 -7.56 11.74
C HIS A 227 3.13 -6.74 12.69
N LEU A 228 2.52 -7.41 13.66
CA LEU A 228 1.86 -6.75 14.79
C LEU A 228 2.47 -7.29 16.09
N THR A 229 3.10 -6.40 16.84
CA THR A 229 3.59 -6.65 18.21
C THR A 229 2.64 -5.97 19.19
N THR A 230 2.07 -6.72 20.15
CA THR A 230 1.18 -6.12 21.16
C THR A 230 1.86 -5.80 22.49
N TYR A 231 3.16 -5.98 22.62
CA TYR A 231 3.91 -5.88 23.87
C TYR A 231 5.19 -5.05 23.71
N SER A 232 5.20 -4.14 22.75
CA SER A 232 6.33 -3.24 22.51
C SER A 232 6.52 -2.31 23.71
N PRO A 233 7.72 -1.84 24.03
CA PRO A 233 7.91 -0.80 25.05
C PRO A 233 7.37 0.58 24.63
N TRP A 234 7.00 0.75 23.35
CA TRP A 234 6.44 1.99 22.78
C TRP A 234 5.44 1.72 21.66
N GLU A 235 4.60 2.71 21.38
CA GLU A 235 3.61 2.67 20.29
C GLU A 235 4.16 3.37 19.03
N GLY A 236 3.83 2.81 17.86
CA GLY A 236 4.21 3.40 16.59
C GLY A 236 4.08 2.40 15.44
N TYR A 237 4.42 2.86 14.24
CA TYR A 237 4.43 2.00 13.07
C TYR A 237 5.47 2.45 12.06
N HIS A 238 5.92 1.51 11.23
CA HIS A 238 6.81 1.79 10.11
C HIS A 238 6.26 1.10 8.88
N ALA A 239 5.95 1.87 7.85
CA ALA A 239 5.52 1.36 6.54
C ALA A 239 6.54 1.76 5.48
N MET A 240 7.03 0.80 4.72
CA MET A 240 8.00 1.05 3.66
C MET A 240 7.55 0.43 2.37
N PHE A 241 7.62 1.19 1.29
CA PHE A 241 7.15 0.83 -0.04
C PHE A 241 8.35 0.81 -0.98
N ASN A 242 8.64 -0.34 -1.55
CA ASN A 242 9.62 -0.47 -2.62
C ASN A 242 8.87 -0.43 -3.94
N GLY A 243 9.02 0.66 -4.68
CA GLY A 243 8.51 0.81 -6.03
C GLY A 243 9.57 0.54 -7.10
N SER A 244 9.13 0.43 -8.35
CA SER A 244 10.02 0.28 -9.52
C SER A 244 11.02 1.43 -9.71
N GLU A 245 10.73 2.61 -9.15
CA GLU A 245 11.49 3.85 -9.36
C GLU A 245 12.07 4.43 -8.06
N GLY A 246 11.94 3.73 -6.94
CA GLY A 246 12.44 4.22 -5.66
C GLY A 246 11.74 3.62 -4.46
N ARG A 247 12.13 4.09 -3.27
CA ARG A 247 11.59 3.64 -1.99
C ARG A 247 10.99 4.82 -1.24
N LEU A 248 9.82 4.60 -0.65
CA LEU A 248 9.17 5.52 0.27
C LEU A 248 9.12 4.87 1.65
N GLU A 249 9.45 5.62 2.68
CA GLU A 249 9.31 5.19 4.06
C GLU A 249 8.45 6.18 4.82
N LEU A 250 7.53 5.64 5.61
CA LEU A 250 6.67 6.36 6.52
C LEU A 250 6.95 5.82 7.92
N ASP A 251 7.55 6.65 8.76
CA ASP A 251 7.74 6.39 10.18
C ASP A 251 6.70 7.19 10.98
N GLY A 252 5.86 6.48 11.73
CA GLY A 252 4.86 7.04 12.63
C GLY A 252 5.37 7.31 14.05
N ARG A 253 6.68 7.14 14.31
CA ARG A 253 7.27 7.41 15.63
C ARG A 253 7.28 8.89 15.98
N LEU A 254 7.05 9.17 17.26
CA LEU A 254 7.50 10.40 17.91
C LEU A 254 9.03 10.31 18.10
N GLU A 255 9.78 10.92 17.18
CA GLU A 255 11.21 11.23 17.30
C GLU A 255 12.13 10.11 17.83
N SER A 256 12.42 9.07 17.06
CA SER A 256 13.73 8.38 17.14
C SER A 256 13.84 7.23 16.14
N ASP A 257 14.50 7.50 15.03
CA ASP A 257 15.18 6.46 14.26
C ASP A 257 16.68 6.62 14.40
N VAL A 258 17.33 5.58 14.92
CA VAL A 258 18.78 5.38 14.78
C VAL A 258 19.00 4.67 13.44
N VAL A 259 19.35 5.45 12.43
CA VAL A 259 19.74 4.93 11.11
C VAL A 259 21.23 4.55 11.16
N GLU A 260 21.55 3.25 11.09
CA GLU A 260 22.95 2.78 11.12
C GLU A 260 23.76 3.13 9.85
N SER A 261 23.10 3.41 8.71
CA SER A 261 23.76 3.91 7.48
C SER A 261 22.74 4.54 6.52
N ASP A 262 22.82 5.85 6.32
CA ASP A 262 21.78 6.69 5.70
C ASP A 262 21.72 6.59 4.15
N TYR A 263 22.85 6.36 3.48
CA TYR A 263 23.00 6.21 2.02
C TYR A 263 24.48 5.94 1.68
N ARG A 264 24.78 5.14 0.64
CA ARG A 264 26.13 4.99 0.07
C ARG A 264 26.09 5.08 -1.45
N SER A 265 26.73 6.11 -2.00
CA SER A 265 27.01 6.25 -3.43
C SER A 265 28.19 5.36 -3.85
N PRO A 266 28.23 4.88 -5.12
CA PRO A 266 29.43 4.26 -5.68
C PRO A 266 30.68 5.15 -5.62
N ASN A 267 30.50 6.47 -5.48
CA ASN A 267 31.56 7.48 -5.46
C ASN A 267 31.88 8.02 -4.05
N ASP A 268 31.24 7.52 -2.99
CA ASP A 268 31.55 7.97 -1.62
C ASP A 268 32.94 7.47 -1.19
N GLY A 269 33.77 8.39 -0.70
CA GLY A 269 35.21 8.21 -0.44
C GLY A 269 35.60 7.19 0.64
N GLU A 270 36.91 6.95 0.76
CA GLU A 270 37.52 5.77 1.39
C GLU A 270 37.20 5.55 2.87
N GLY A 271 36.45 4.49 3.16
CA GLY A 271 36.30 3.90 4.49
C GLY A 271 36.48 2.38 4.46
N LEU A 272 36.86 1.80 5.60
CA LEU A 272 37.15 0.36 5.78
C LEU A 272 36.02 -0.59 5.30
N GLY A 273 34.80 -0.12 5.11
CA GLY A 273 33.67 -0.91 4.59
C GLY A 273 33.84 -1.40 3.14
N ARG A 274 34.73 -0.79 2.33
CA ARG A 274 35.01 -1.24 0.94
C ARG A 274 35.72 -2.59 0.86
N LEU A 275 36.37 -3.03 1.94
CA LEU A 275 37.14 -4.29 1.97
C LEU A 275 36.26 -5.54 2.12
N ILE A 276 34.97 -5.39 2.48
CA ILE A 276 34.08 -6.52 2.79
C ILE A 276 32.98 -6.69 1.73
N HIS A 277 32.53 -5.59 1.10
CA HIS A 277 31.52 -5.61 0.05
C HIS A 277 32.02 -4.80 -1.15
N GLY A 278 32.28 -5.47 -2.28
CA GLY A 278 32.83 -4.84 -3.49
C GLY A 278 32.00 -3.67 -4.05
N THR A 279 32.57 -2.91 -4.98
CA THR A 279 32.02 -1.63 -5.47
C THR A 279 30.95 -1.73 -6.56
N ASN A 280 30.54 -2.94 -6.94
CA ASN A 280 29.61 -3.14 -8.04
C ASN A 280 28.16 -3.11 -7.54
N SER A 281 27.33 -2.26 -8.16
CA SER A 281 25.88 -2.32 -8.00
C SER A 281 25.28 -3.48 -8.81
N LEU A 282 24.05 -3.89 -8.49
CA LEU A 282 23.30 -4.79 -9.36
C LEU A 282 23.15 -4.16 -10.76
N PRO A 283 23.18 -4.94 -11.86
CA PRO A 283 23.09 -4.43 -13.23
C PRO A 283 21.87 -3.54 -13.54
N HIS A 284 20.87 -3.54 -12.65
CA HIS A 284 19.61 -2.80 -12.76
C HIS A 284 19.29 -2.02 -11.48
N ALA A 285 20.28 -1.44 -10.78
CA ALA A 285 20.08 -0.76 -9.50
C ALA A 285 19.10 0.44 -9.52
N GLY A 286 18.50 0.79 -10.66
CA GLY A 286 17.66 1.97 -10.82
C GLY A 286 18.49 3.25 -10.69
N GLY A 287 17.98 4.37 -11.20
CA GLY A 287 18.60 5.66 -10.93
C GLY A 287 18.35 6.04 -9.48
N THR A 288 19.16 5.58 -8.54
CA THR A 288 18.99 5.91 -7.12
C THR A 288 19.51 7.31 -6.84
N THR A 289 18.67 8.15 -6.25
CA THR A 289 19.04 9.46 -5.71
C THR A 289 19.16 9.38 -4.20
N LYS A 290 19.88 10.34 -3.60
CA LYS A 290 19.95 10.45 -2.13
C LYS A 290 18.53 10.56 -1.55
N PRO A 291 18.21 9.84 -0.46
CA PRO A 291 16.93 9.98 0.24
C PRO A 291 16.69 11.43 0.64
N GLN A 292 15.45 11.89 0.46
CA GLN A 292 15.00 13.20 0.90
C GLN A 292 13.95 13.01 2.01
N GLN A 293 14.18 13.63 3.17
CA GLN A 293 13.12 13.74 4.17
C GLN A 293 12.11 14.79 3.72
N LEU A 294 10.84 14.39 3.68
CA LEU A 294 9.72 15.28 3.40
C LEU A 294 9.05 15.62 4.74
N PRO A 295 8.99 16.89 5.16
CA PRO A 295 8.32 17.25 6.39
C PRO A 295 6.82 16.98 6.25
N VAL A 296 6.32 16.05 7.06
CA VAL A 296 4.89 15.76 7.17
C VAL A 296 4.32 16.59 8.32
N LYS A 297 3.24 17.33 8.08
CA LYS A 297 2.50 17.98 9.17
C LYS A 297 1.68 16.93 9.89
N VAL A 298 2.18 16.47 11.03
CA VAL A 298 1.49 15.50 11.88
C VAL A 298 0.64 16.24 12.90
N ASP A 299 -0.67 16.02 12.86
CA ASP A 299 -1.57 16.44 13.93
C ASP A 299 -1.69 15.27 14.91
N HIS A 300 -1.51 15.52 16.20
CA HIS A 300 -1.51 14.48 17.25
C HIS A 300 -2.86 14.36 17.97
N SER A 301 -3.91 15.03 17.47
CA SER A 301 -5.30 14.79 17.89
C SER A 301 -5.81 13.43 17.39
N ALA A 302 -6.96 12.98 17.91
CA ALA A 302 -7.59 11.68 17.66
C ALA A 302 -7.30 11.07 16.27
N HIS A 303 -6.52 9.97 16.25
CA HIS A 303 -6.10 9.24 15.04
C HIS A 303 -5.55 10.14 13.91
N GLY A 304 -4.78 11.18 14.24
CA GLY A 304 -4.24 12.11 13.26
C GLY A 304 -5.29 12.95 12.54
N ARG A 305 -6.42 13.26 13.21
CA ARG A 305 -7.67 13.82 12.67
C ARG A 305 -8.47 12.90 11.72
N GLY A 306 -8.12 11.62 11.63
CA GLY A 306 -8.85 10.64 10.82
C GLY A 306 -10.36 10.63 11.15
N ASP A 307 -10.69 10.65 12.44
CA ASP A 307 -12.07 10.61 12.92
C ASP A 307 -12.90 11.82 12.46
N ILE A 308 -12.31 13.02 12.54
CA ILE A 308 -12.96 14.27 12.11
C ILE A 308 -13.25 14.22 10.59
N ARG A 309 -12.29 13.71 9.80
CA ARG A 309 -12.44 13.58 8.34
C ARG A 309 -13.53 12.56 8.00
N MET A 310 -13.48 11.38 8.60
CA MET A 310 -14.47 10.32 8.41
C MET A 310 -15.89 10.82 8.72
N LEU A 311 -16.09 11.46 9.88
CA LEU A 311 -17.40 12.00 10.26
C LEU A 311 -17.88 13.09 9.30
N SER A 312 -16.96 13.91 8.76
CA SER A 312 -17.29 14.93 7.77
C SER A 312 -17.73 14.34 6.43
N VAL A 313 -17.14 13.22 6.01
CA VAL A 313 -17.56 12.48 4.81
C VAL A 313 -18.93 11.85 5.02
N LEU A 314 -19.19 11.27 6.20
CA LEU A 314 -20.44 10.55 6.48
C LEU A 314 -21.64 11.46 6.75
N PHE A 315 -21.44 12.56 7.50
CA PHE A 315 -22.53 13.40 8.00
C PHE A 315 -22.45 14.86 7.54
N GLY A 316 -21.42 15.21 6.76
CA GLY A 316 -21.12 16.59 6.41
C GLY A 316 -20.29 17.31 7.49
N ALA A 317 -19.75 18.46 7.10
CA ALA A 317 -18.98 19.32 8.00
C ALA A 317 -19.84 19.90 9.13
N LYS A 318 -19.25 20.09 10.32
CA LYS A 318 -19.86 20.96 11.33
C LYS A 318 -19.85 22.43 10.88
N PRO A 319 -20.79 23.27 11.36
CA PRO A 319 -20.74 24.71 11.10
C PRO A 319 -19.38 25.31 11.48
N GLY A 320 -18.75 26.04 10.56
CA GLY A 320 -17.45 26.67 10.76
C GLY A 320 -16.24 25.73 10.65
N GLN A 321 -16.44 24.45 10.36
CA GLN A 321 -15.35 23.52 10.12
C GLN A 321 -14.94 23.54 8.64
N GLU A 322 -13.68 23.85 8.36
CA GLU A 322 -13.13 23.65 7.02
C GLU A 322 -12.99 22.14 6.75
N VAL A 323 -13.59 21.70 5.65
CA VAL A 323 -13.40 20.33 5.15
C VAL A 323 -12.24 20.34 4.19
N ASP A 324 -11.36 19.36 4.33
CA ASP A 324 -10.37 19.09 3.28
C ASP A 324 -11.12 18.87 1.96
N THR A 325 -10.68 19.53 0.89
CA THR A 325 -11.23 19.38 -0.47
C THR A 325 -10.20 18.82 -1.44
N GLY A 326 -9.00 18.49 -0.93
CA GLY A 326 -7.94 17.83 -1.67
C GLY A 326 -8.27 16.38 -1.98
N ASP A 327 -7.36 15.69 -2.65
CA ASP A 327 -7.63 14.34 -3.15
C ASP A 327 -7.91 13.31 -2.05
N ALA A 328 -7.41 13.52 -0.83
CA ALA A 328 -7.73 12.69 0.35
C ALA A 328 -9.22 12.78 0.76
N SER A 329 -9.88 13.90 0.50
CA SER A 329 -11.31 14.10 0.83
C SER A 329 -12.28 13.42 -0.14
N LYS A 330 -11.77 13.01 -1.30
CA LYS A 330 -12.54 12.31 -2.35
C LYS A 330 -12.49 10.78 -2.17
N GLN A 331 -11.79 10.30 -1.15
CA GLN A 331 -11.55 8.88 -0.91
C GLN A 331 -12.51 8.39 0.18
N SER A 332 -13.52 7.63 -0.21
CA SER A 332 -14.40 6.88 0.71
C SER A 332 -14.15 5.39 0.58
N ALA A 333 -14.17 4.68 1.71
CA ALA A 333 -14.21 3.22 1.73
C ALA A 333 -15.66 2.76 1.51
N ASN A 334 -15.84 1.66 0.79
CA ASN A 334 -17.12 0.99 0.60
C ASN A 334 -17.11 -0.41 1.24
N GLU A 335 -18.22 -1.15 1.10
CA GLU A 335 -18.38 -2.50 1.61
C GLU A 335 -17.35 -3.48 1.02
N ARG A 336 -16.92 -3.29 -0.22
CA ARG A 336 -15.92 -4.13 -0.88
C ARG A 336 -14.52 -3.89 -0.30
N ASP A 337 -14.14 -2.63 -0.07
CA ASP A 337 -12.87 -2.27 0.57
C ASP A 337 -12.78 -2.94 1.96
N GLY A 338 -13.84 -2.78 2.76
CA GLY A 338 -13.93 -3.41 4.09
C GLY A 338 -13.91 -4.94 4.04
N ALA A 339 -14.58 -5.56 3.07
CA ALA A 339 -14.59 -7.01 2.93
C ALA A 339 -13.22 -7.57 2.48
N MET A 340 -12.50 -6.86 1.62
CA MET A 340 -11.14 -7.24 1.22
C MET A 340 -10.15 -7.10 2.38
N ALA A 341 -10.28 -6.07 3.21
CA ALA A 341 -9.49 -5.91 4.43
C ALA A 341 -9.77 -7.04 5.44
N LEU A 342 -11.05 -7.36 5.66
CA LEU A 342 -11.48 -8.47 6.50
C LEU A 342 -10.94 -9.83 5.99
N ALA A 343 -10.97 -10.03 4.67
CA ALA A 343 -10.49 -11.27 4.04
C ALA A 343 -9.04 -11.57 4.41
N VAL A 344 -8.17 -10.55 4.47
CA VAL A 344 -6.78 -10.73 4.90
C VAL A 344 -6.72 -11.30 6.31
N GLY A 345 -7.47 -10.71 7.24
CA GLY A 345 -7.48 -11.14 8.63
C GLY A 345 -8.03 -12.56 8.82
N VAL A 346 -9.12 -12.89 8.11
CA VAL A 346 -9.72 -14.23 8.14
C VAL A 346 -8.75 -15.28 7.58
N CYS A 347 -8.14 -15.02 6.43
CA CYS A 347 -7.16 -15.94 5.84
C CYS A 347 -5.90 -16.09 6.70
N ALA A 348 -5.42 -15.00 7.33
CA ALA A 348 -4.28 -15.07 8.26
C ALA A 348 -4.58 -16.00 9.44
N ASN A 349 -5.76 -15.89 10.04
CA ASN A 349 -6.18 -16.80 11.11
C ASN A 349 -6.24 -18.26 10.69
N GLU A 350 -6.72 -18.53 9.47
CA GLU A 350 -6.75 -19.88 8.94
C GLU A 350 -5.34 -20.41 8.66
N SER A 351 -4.43 -19.54 8.19
CA SER A 351 -3.01 -19.86 8.06
C SER A 351 -2.37 -20.17 9.42
N PHE A 352 -2.69 -19.43 10.49
CA PHE A 352 -2.15 -19.70 11.82
C PHE A 352 -2.50 -21.10 12.32
N LYS A 353 -3.70 -21.58 11.99
CA LYS A 353 -4.18 -22.92 12.35
C LYS A 353 -3.56 -24.03 11.49
N THR A 354 -3.45 -23.78 10.18
CA THR A 354 -3.13 -24.82 9.20
C THR A 354 -1.67 -24.86 8.79
N GLY A 355 -0.93 -23.77 9.00
CA GLY A 355 0.43 -23.56 8.50
C GLY A 355 0.50 -23.40 6.98
N LYS A 356 -0.62 -23.11 6.30
CA LYS A 356 -0.71 -23.06 4.83
C LYS A 356 -0.98 -21.66 4.32
N PHE A 357 -0.60 -21.43 3.07
CA PHE A 357 -1.11 -20.32 2.27
C PHE A 357 -2.61 -20.52 2.02
N VAL A 358 -3.39 -19.45 2.19
CA VAL A 358 -4.84 -19.43 2.05
C VAL A 358 -5.20 -18.41 0.98
N ASP A 359 -5.87 -18.87 -0.08
CA ASP A 359 -6.35 -17.99 -1.14
C ASP A 359 -7.62 -17.26 -0.71
N VAL A 360 -7.68 -15.95 -0.93
CA VAL A 360 -8.85 -15.12 -0.62
C VAL A 360 -10.10 -15.61 -1.36
N ALA A 361 -9.92 -16.14 -2.58
CA ALA A 361 -11.00 -16.73 -3.35
C ALA A 361 -11.71 -17.90 -2.63
N SER A 362 -11.02 -18.60 -1.71
CA SER A 362 -11.61 -19.71 -0.95
C SER A 362 -12.71 -19.26 0.02
N LEU A 363 -12.76 -17.96 0.37
CA LEU A 363 -13.79 -17.39 1.23
C LEU A 363 -15.15 -17.24 0.52
N ASN A 364 -15.20 -17.34 -0.81
CA ASN A 364 -16.43 -17.21 -1.61
C ASN A 364 -17.26 -15.96 -1.27
N LEU A 365 -16.58 -14.82 -1.07
CA LEU A 365 -17.25 -13.56 -0.71
C LEU A 365 -18.16 -13.09 -1.87
N PRO A 366 -19.41 -12.68 -1.60
CA PRO A 366 -20.36 -12.23 -2.62
C PRO A 366 -20.10 -10.76 -2.97
N LEU A 367 -18.98 -10.46 -3.65
CA LEU A 367 -18.47 -9.10 -3.87
C LEU A 367 -18.35 -8.69 -5.33
#